data_AF-A0A962V684-F1
#
_entry.id   AF-A0A962V684-F1
#
_cell.length_a   1.000
_cell.length_b   1.000
_cell.length_c   1.000
_cell.angle_alpha   90.00
_cell.angle_beta   90.00
_cell.angle_gamma   90.00
#
_symmetry.space_group_name_H-M   'P 1'
#
loop_
_entity.id
_entity.type
_entity.pdbx_description
1 polymer ?
#
loop_
_entity_poly.entity_id
_entity_poly.type
_entity_poly.pdbx_seq_one_letter_code
_entity_poly.pdbx_strand_id
1 'polypeptide(L)' 'LLAMRLWPAGADALEQPHEHAALEHEHLHVHDEHHQHEHAGWEGPEPHRHPHRHKPLRHRHVFVIDDHHPIWPQQ' A
#
# COMPACT_ATOMS: atom_id res chain seq x y z
N LEU A 1 -26.53 -6.84 -16.93
CA LEU A 1 -26.08 -6.50 -18.32
C LEU A 1 -25.23 -5.22 -18.38
N LEU A 2 -25.51 -4.17 -17.60
CA LEU A 2 -24.69 -2.93 -17.59
C LEU A 2 -23.20 -3.17 -17.30
N ALA A 3 -22.89 -4.03 -16.32
CA ALA A 3 -21.51 -4.33 -15.93
C ALA A 3 -20.67 -4.88 -17.10
N MET A 4 -21.24 -5.75 -17.95
CA MET A 4 -20.54 -6.27 -19.13
C MET A 4 -20.27 -5.22 -20.21
N ARG A 5 -20.99 -4.09 -20.22
CA ARG A 5 -20.74 -2.97 -21.14
C ARG A 5 -19.66 -2.01 -20.62
N LEU A 6 -19.45 -1.98 -19.31
CA LEU A 6 -18.42 -1.16 -18.64
C LEU A 6 -17.11 -1.93 -18.48
N TRP A 7 -17.15 -3.26 -18.57
CA TRP A 7 -15.97 -4.10 -18.54
C TRP A 7 -15.13 -3.86 -19.81
N PRO A 8 -13.85 -3.47 -19.69
CA PRO A 8 -12.99 -3.25 -20.85
C PRO A 8 -12.91 -4.53 -21.70
N ALA A 9 -13.05 -4.39 -23.02
CA ALA A 9 -12.95 -5.52 -23.95
C ALA A 9 -11.50 -5.90 -24.31
N GLY A 10 -10.51 -5.16 -23.78
CA GLY A 10 -9.09 -5.37 -24.03
C GLY A 10 -8.48 -6.45 -23.15
N ALA A 11 -7.31 -6.94 -23.54
CA ALA A 11 -6.48 -7.80 -22.70
C ALA A 11 -5.79 -6.93 -21.64
N ASP A 12 -6.51 -6.58 -20.58
CA ASP A 12 -5.91 -5.88 -19.45
C ASP A 12 -4.82 -6.76 -18.85
N ALA A 13 -3.67 -6.17 -18.56
CA ALA A 13 -2.61 -6.88 -17.85
C ALA A 13 -3.18 -7.31 -16.49
N LEU A 14 -3.32 -8.63 -16.31
CA LEU A 14 -3.86 -9.19 -15.07
C LEU A 14 -3.03 -8.70 -13.89
N GLU A 15 -1.70 -8.69 -14.00
CA GLU A 15 -0.80 -8.16 -12.98
C GLU A 15 -0.25 -6.79 -13.36
N GLN A 16 -0.36 -5.82 -12.45
CA GLN A 16 0.16 -4.46 -12.62
C GLN A 16 1.42 -4.26 -11.77
N PRO A 17 2.57 -3.94 -12.39
CA PRO A 17 3.77 -3.59 -11.64
C PRO A 17 3.72 -2.15 -11.13
N HIS A 18 4.13 -1.94 -9.88
CA HIS A 18 4.25 -0.61 -9.28
C HIS A 18 5.60 -0.42 -8.59
N GLU A 19 6.04 0.84 -8.57
CA GLU A 19 7.18 1.30 -7.79
C GLU A 19 6.74 2.43 -6.87
N HIS A 20 6.91 2.23 -5.57
CA HIS A 20 6.66 3.25 -4.55
C HIS A 20 7.99 3.84 -4.11
N ALA A 21 8.03 5.17 -4.02
CA ALA A 21 9.15 5.87 -3.39
C ALA A 21 9.26 5.48 -1.90
N ALA A 22 10.37 5.87 -1.26
CA ALA A 22 10.47 5.75 0.19
C ALA A 22 9.33 6.51 0.86
N LEU A 23 8.66 5.87 1.83
CA LEU A 23 7.55 6.45 2.58
C LEU A 23 8.00 6.75 4.00
N GLU A 24 7.71 7.96 4.47
CA GLU A 24 7.84 8.35 5.87
C GLU A 24 6.44 8.50 6.46
N HIS A 25 6.22 7.92 7.64
CA HIS A 25 4.95 7.97 8.34
C HIS A 25 5.15 7.91 9.85
N GLU A 26 4.15 8.38 10.58
CA GLU A 26 4.10 8.33 12.04
C GLU A 26 2.65 8.10 12.45
N HIS A 27 2.43 7.11 13.32
CA HIS A 27 1.15 6.89 13.97
C HIS A 27 1.36 6.30 15.36
N LEU A 28 0.33 6.42 16.19
CA LEU A 28 0.30 5.77 17.49
C LEU A 28 0.14 4.26 17.31
N HIS A 29 1.01 3.45 17.90
CA HIS A 29 0.95 1.99 17.80
C HIS A 29 1.36 1.28 19.10
N VAL A 30 1.11 -0.03 19.08
CA VAL A 30 1.49 -1.06 20.06
C VAL A 30 2.34 -2.11 19.34
N HIS A 31 3.18 -2.87 20.04
CA HIS A 31 3.98 -3.93 19.41
C HIS A 31 3.17 -5.21 19.25
N ASP A 32 2.48 -5.32 18.12
CA ASP A 32 1.78 -6.52 17.66
C ASP A 32 2.53 -7.23 16.53
N GLU A 33 1.94 -8.26 15.93
CA GLU A 33 2.55 -9.02 14.82
C GLU A 33 2.97 -8.12 13.63
N HIS A 34 2.32 -6.97 13.43
CA HIS A 34 2.62 -6.05 12.35
C HIS A 34 3.70 -5.02 12.71
N HIS A 35 3.82 -4.68 14.00
CA HIS A 35 4.77 -3.68 14.50
C HIS A 35 5.96 -4.33 15.22
N GLN A 36 6.72 -5.14 14.48
CA GLN A 36 7.94 -5.79 14.96
C GLN A 36 9.18 -5.05 14.42
N HIS A 37 9.63 -4.03 15.15
CA HIS A 37 10.84 -3.27 14.83
C HIS A 37 11.66 -2.94 16.08
N GLU A 38 12.96 -2.69 15.88
CA GLU A 38 13.84 -2.21 16.96
C GLU A 38 13.65 -0.71 17.22
N HIS A 39 13.77 -0.31 18.48
CA HIS A 39 13.76 1.09 18.90
C HIS A 39 15.16 1.66 19.05
N ALA A 40 15.27 2.97 18.85
CA ALA A 40 16.47 3.76 19.12
C ALA A 40 16.54 4.31 20.56
N GLY A 41 15.49 4.10 21.36
CA GLY A 41 15.45 4.37 22.81
C GLY A 41 14.87 5.73 23.22
N TRP A 42 14.33 6.51 22.28
CA TRP A 42 13.73 7.84 22.52
C TRP A 42 12.21 7.89 22.34
N GLU A 43 11.61 6.79 21.91
CA GLU A 43 10.21 6.67 21.47
C GLU A 43 9.20 6.81 22.62
N GLY A 44 9.67 6.66 23.87
CA GLY A 44 8.82 6.68 25.06
C GLY A 44 8.05 5.37 25.30
N PRO A 45 7.23 5.31 26.36
CA PRO A 45 6.48 4.11 26.73
C PRO A 45 5.34 3.83 25.74
N GLU A 46 5.01 2.56 25.56
CA GLU A 46 3.88 2.11 24.76
C GLU A 46 2.52 2.46 25.42
N PRO A 47 1.47 2.83 24.64
CA PRO A 47 1.49 3.06 23.19
C PRO A 47 2.23 4.34 22.83
N HIS A 48 3.01 4.30 21.75
CA HIS A 48 3.82 5.43 21.32
C HIS A 48 3.70 5.74 19.83
N ARG A 49 4.21 6.91 19.45
CA ARG A 49 4.30 7.38 18.07
C ARG A 49 5.71 7.88 17.83
N HIS A 50 6.25 7.56 16.69
CA HIS A 50 7.53 8.07 16.25
C HIS A 50 7.65 7.95 14.72
N PRO A 51 8.46 8.82 14.09
CA PRO A 51 8.76 8.69 12.67
C PRO A 51 9.35 7.32 12.30
N HIS A 52 8.73 6.69 11.30
CA HIS A 52 9.21 5.50 10.63
C HIS A 52 9.47 5.79 9.16
N ARG A 53 10.53 5.18 8.61
CA ARG A 53 10.85 5.27 7.19
C ARG A 53 10.92 3.89 6.56
N HIS A 54 10.01 3.63 5.63
CA HIS A 54 10.07 2.47 4.75
C HIS A 54 10.97 2.75 3.54
N LYS A 55 11.69 1.71 3.10
CA LYS A 55 12.48 1.75 1.85
C LYS A 55 11.54 1.79 0.63
N PRO A 56 12.02 2.24 -0.54
CA PRO A 56 11.27 2.11 -1.79
C PRO A 56 10.83 0.66 -2.02
N LEU A 57 9.62 0.47 -2.52
CA LEU A 57 9.00 -0.84 -2.72
C LEU A 57 8.67 -1.06 -4.20
N ARG A 58 9.06 -2.23 -4.72
CA ARG A 58 8.60 -2.72 -6.02
C ARG A 58 7.73 -3.94 -5.81
N HIS A 59 6.52 -3.93 -6.35
CA HIS A 59 5.58 -5.05 -6.25
C HIS A 59 4.70 -5.14 -7.49
N ARG A 60 3.97 -6.26 -7.62
CA ARG A 60 2.94 -6.45 -8.63
C ARG A 60 1.77 -7.20 -8.03
N HIS A 61 0.57 -6.89 -8.45
CA HIS A 61 -0.64 -7.59 -8.01
C HIS A 61 -1.70 -7.57 -9.10
N VAL A 62 -2.72 -8.42 -8.92
CA VAL A 62 -3.85 -8.42 -9.84
C VAL A 62 -4.56 -7.07 -9.79
N PHE A 63 -4.90 -6.51 -10.95
CA PHE A 63 -5.69 -5.29 -10.99
C PHE A 63 -7.12 -5.56 -10.50
N VAL A 64 -7.56 -4.81 -9.51
CA VAL A 64 -8.93 -4.79 -8.99
C VAL A 64 -9.29 -3.33 -8.73
N ILE A 65 -10.56 -2.95 -8.95
CA ILE A 65 -11.04 -1.62 -8.56
C ILE A 65 -11.19 -1.57 -7.04
N ASP A 66 -10.40 -0.74 -6.39
CA ASP A 66 -10.37 -0.50 -4.95
C ASP A 66 -10.01 0.97 -4.66
N ASP A 67 -9.73 1.30 -3.39
CA ASP A 67 -9.35 2.67 -3.00
C ASP A 67 -8.00 3.11 -3.57
N HIS A 68 -7.13 2.16 -3.97
CA HIS A 68 -5.86 2.45 -4.62
C HIS A 68 -6.03 2.64 -6.14
N HIS A 69 -6.90 1.86 -6.77
CA HIS A 69 -7.27 1.93 -8.18
C HIS A 69 -8.76 2.27 -8.36
N PRO A 70 -9.16 3.54 -8.18
CA PRO A 70 -10.57 3.92 -8.22
C PRO A 70 -11.16 3.90 -9.63
N ILE A 71 -10.31 3.84 -10.66
CA ILE A 71 -10.68 3.85 -12.06
C ILE A 71 -9.84 2.84 -12.83
N TRP A 72 -10.40 2.32 -13.92
CA TRP A 72 -9.65 1.48 -14.86
C TRP A 72 -8.45 2.24 -15.42
N PRO A 73 -7.30 1.56 -15.65
CA PRO A 73 -6.14 2.19 -16.28
C PRO A 73 -6.52 2.65 -17.68
N GLN A 74 -6.11 3.85 -18.05
CA GLN A 74 -6.20 4.31 -19.43
C GLN A 74 -4.97 3.78 -20.19
N GLN A 75 -5.18 3.18 -21.35
CA GLN A 75 -4.10 2.71 -22.23
C GLN A 75 -3.37 3.87 -22.90
#